data_AF-L1IC59-F1
#
_entry.id   AF-L1IC59-F1
#
_cell.length_a   1.000
_cell.length_b   1.000
_cell.length_c   1.000
_cell.angle_alpha   90.00
_cell.angle_beta   90.00
_cell.angle_gamma   90.00
#
_symmetry.space_group_name_H-M   'P 1'
#
loop_
_entity.id
_entity.type
_entity.pdbx_description
1 polymer ?
#
loop_
_entity_poly.entity_id
_entity_poly.type
_entity_poly.pdbx_seq_one_letter_code
_entity_poly.pdbx_strand_id
1 'polypeptide(L)'
;MKCGSQPSDVLDAVIGSLSSGLLSLFTLQLFSRFLTFGLNIVIARSVDKSSYGIGAVKLQLLYDTVLSLSREGFRDACQRTSPSAWKDSKERAQILSVAWLAIPLSLLVGAAVLFASNVLDASQRSEHESYHLIASMFVLAAAFEMLSEPLYILAQNLFLIKLRARTEMLALTVKVVLTAAMVMADPARPLRAFAAGQISYALSIFGCLFAFFAMSREGVGLSETVGVVSGSLFFSSFSQLDLQLAGLAATMCMKSLQKYLMEKGETLILLGLFESQTWAMYGIVQEVTDRTRKNLGSLAVRLVFLPLEEMAQLAFSKLLSSKDFDEALEVFSVLSQLVVFIGLLVASFGQGYSFASGVPSSGRLQLTAQQAGPHPLRSQMEQYGHARHPGVVQVEHVPCRSASEGAQE
;
A
#
# COMPACT_ATOMS: atom_id res chain seq x y z
N MET A 1 -27.12 43.81 -18.81
CA MET A 1 -27.24 43.75 -17.34
C MET A 1 -26.64 42.44 -16.89
N LYS A 2 -25.70 42.52 -15.93
CA LYS A 2 -24.91 41.42 -15.38
C LYS A 2 -25.84 40.37 -14.76
N CYS A 3 -25.75 39.13 -15.22
CA CYS A 3 -26.18 37.97 -14.44
C CYS A 3 -24.88 37.35 -13.91
N GLY A 4 -24.42 37.85 -12.77
CA GLY A 4 -23.37 37.18 -12.00
C GLY A 4 -24.03 35.99 -11.32
N SER A 5 -23.70 34.79 -11.76
CA SER A 5 -24.03 33.56 -11.02
C SER A 5 -23.35 33.63 -9.66
N GLN A 6 -24.13 33.60 -8.58
CA GLN A 6 -23.58 33.60 -7.23
C GLN A 6 -22.80 32.28 -6.97
N PRO A 7 -21.73 32.30 -6.17
CA PRO A 7 -20.97 31.10 -5.82
C PRO A 7 -21.81 30.00 -5.12
N SER A 8 -22.90 30.38 -4.46
CA SER A 8 -23.88 29.47 -3.87
C SER A 8 -24.59 28.59 -4.90
N ASP A 9 -24.91 29.12 -6.08
CA ASP A 9 -25.60 28.37 -7.13
C ASP A 9 -24.70 27.31 -7.78
N VAL A 10 -23.39 27.57 -7.84
CA VAL A 10 -22.40 26.59 -8.31
C VAL A 10 -22.21 25.50 -7.26
N LEU A 11 -22.13 25.87 -5.98
CA LEU A 11 -22.01 24.92 -4.87
C LEU A 11 -23.26 24.03 -4.76
N ASP A 12 -24.46 24.58 -4.87
CA ASP A 12 -25.72 23.83 -4.80
C ASP A 12 -25.99 23.01 -6.07
N ALA A 13 -25.60 23.49 -7.25
CA ALA A 13 -25.65 22.69 -8.48
C ALA A 13 -24.62 21.54 -8.45
N VAL A 14 -23.45 21.76 -7.85
CA VAL A 14 -22.42 20.74 -7.60
C VAL A 14 -22.95 19.73 -6.58
N ILE A 15 -23.45 20.15 -5.42
CA ILE A 15 -24.06 19.28 -4.39
C ILE A 15 -25.26 18.50 -4.95
N GLY A 16 -26.12 19.14 -5.74
CA GLY A 16 -27.28 18.53 -6.38
C GLY A 16 -26.90 17.45 -7.41
N SER A 17 -25.91 17.72 -8.26
CA SER A 17 -25.37 16.76 -9.22
C SER A 17 -24.48 15.67 -8.57
N LEU A 18 -23.93 15.92 -7.39
CA LEU A 18 -23.23 14.97 -6.52
C LEU A 18 -24.17 13.96 -5.83
N SER A 19 -25.39 14.37 -5.51
CA SER A 19 -26.24 13.66 -4.52
C SER A 19 -26.71 12.25 -4.91
N SER A 20 -26.85 11.91 -6.19
CA SER A 20 -27.41 10.60 -6.59
C SER A 20 -26.40 9.70 -7.31
N GLY A 21 -25.69 10.24 -8.31
CA GLY A 21 -24.72 9.48 -9.09
C GLY A 21 -23.41 9.22 -8.35
N LEU A 22 -22.84 10.25 -7.70
CA LEU A 22 -21.60 10.12 -6.94
C LEU A 22 -21.83 9.43 -5.59
N LEU A 23 -22.98 9.68 -4.94
CA LEU A 23 -23.38 8.94 -3.74
C LEU A 23 -23.47 7.42 -4.03
N SER A 24 -24.09 7.01 -5.14
CA SER A 24 -24.17 5.58 -5.49
C SER A 24 -22.79 4.93 -5.71
N LEU A 25 -21.85 5.66 -6.31
CA LEU A 25 -20.46 5.20 -6.50
C LEU A 25 -19.70 5.16 -5.18
N PHE A 26 -19.90 6.16 -4.34
CA PHE A 26 -19.34 6.22 -2.99
C PHE A 26 -19.84 5.05 -2.13
N THR A 27 -21.14 4.78 -2.13
CA THR A 27 -21.73 3.63 -1.41
C THR A 27 -21.18 2.31 -1.94
N LEU A 28 -21.09 2.14 -3.25
CA LEU A 28 -20.53 0.93 -3.87
C LEU A 28 -19.04 0.76 -3.51
N GLN A 29 -18.27 1.84 -3.53
CA GLN A 29 -16.86 1.85 -3.17
C GLN A 29 -16.65 1.53 -1.70
N LEU A 30 -17.48 2.07 -0.83
CA LEU A 30 -17.49 1.79 0.60
C LEU A 30 -17.78 0.31 0.86
N PHE A 31 -18.81 -0.26 0.22
CA PHE A 31 -19.13 -1.69 0.36
C PHE A 31 -17.98 -2.59 -0.10
N SER A 32 -17.39 -2.35 -1.28
CA SER A 32 -16.25 -3.13 -1.76
C SER A 32 -15.03 -3.03 -0.83
N ARG A 33 -14.77 -1.85 -0.25
CA ARG A 33 -13.68 -1.67 0.72
C ARG A 33 -13.93 -2.45 2.01
N PHE A 34 -15.16 -2.51 2.51
CA PHE A 34 -15.52 -3.36 3.66
C PHE A 34 -15.39 -4.84 3.35
N LEU A 35 -15.84 -5.29 2.16
CA LEU A 35 -15.68 -6.68 1.73
C LEU A 35 -14.21 -7.07 1.64
N THR A 36 -13.40 -6.23 1.00
CA THR A 36 -11.95 -6.42 0.86
C THR A 36 -11.28 -6.45 2.24
N PHE A 37 -11.69 -5.59 3.15
CA PHE A 37 -11.20 -5.58 4.54
C PHE A 37 -11.56 -6.87 5.29
N GLY A 38 -12.81 -7.33 5.19
CA GLY A 38 -13.27 -8.58 5.79
C GLY A 38 -12.47 -9.79 5.29
N LEU A 39 -12.26 -9.89 3.98
CA LEU A 39 -11.45 -10.96 3.38
C LEU A 39 -9.98 -10.88 3.79
N ASN A 40 -9.41 -9.68 3.91
CA ASN A 40 -8.04 -9.51 4.44
C ASN A 40 -7.93 -9.95 5.90
N ILE A 41 -8.97 -9.79 6.73
CA ILE A 41 -8.99 -10.35 8.09
C ILE A 41 -8.98 -11.88 8.04
N VAL A 42 -9.76 -12.48 7.14
CA VAL A 42 -9.77 -13.94 6.95
C VAL A 42 -8.37 -14.42 6.54
N ILE A 43 -7.74 -13.79 5.56
CA ILE A 43 -6.36 -14.10 5.15
C ILE A 43 -5.40 -14.00 6.35
N ALA A 44 -5.48 -12.91 7.13
CA ALA A 44 -4.61 -12.70 8.29
C ALA A 44 -4.81 -13.74 9.40
N ARG A 45 -5.99 -14.36 9.49
CA ARG A 45 -6.30 -15.41 10.46
C ARG A 45 -5.91 -16.81 9.98
N SER A 46 -5.88 -17.02 8.67
CA SER A 46 -5.57 -18.31 8.05
C SER A 46 -4.07 -18.54 7.80
N VAL A 47 -3.25 -17.49 7.86
CA VAL A 47 -1.81 -17.53 7.56
C VAL A 47 -1.00 -17.32 8.84
N ASP A 48 0.16 -17.98 8.94
CA ASP A 48 1.12 -17.70 10.00
C ASP A 48 1.58 -16.23 9.96
N LYS A 49 1.81 -15.65 11.14
CA LYS A 49 2.08 -14.21 11.24
C LYS A 49 3.31 -13.82 10.41
N SER A 50 4.36 -14.64 10.42
CA SER A 50 5.59 -14.49 9.63
C SER A 50 5.31 -14.34 8.13
N SER A 51 4.61 -15.30 7.52
CA SER A 51 4.29 -15.28 6.10
C SER A 51 3.33 -14.16 5.73
N TYR A 52 2.39 -13.81 6.62
CA TYR A 52 1.52 -12.65 6.39
C TYR A 52 2.33 -11.34 6.40
N GLY A 53 3.28 -11.16 7.33
CA GLY A 53 4.18 -10.01 7.35
C GLY A 53 5.02 -9.91 6.08
N ILE A 54 5.58 -11.02 5.61
CA ILE A 54 6.35 -11.04 4.37
C ILE A 54 5.46 -10.70 3.16
N GLY A 55 4.32 -11.39 3.02
CA GLY A 55 3.37 -11.25 1.90
C GLY A 55 2.69 -9.90 1.83
N ALA A 56 2.02 -9.49 2.90
CA ALA A 56 1.16 -8.31 2.94
C ALA A 56 1.92 -7.01 3.26
N VAL A 57 3.13 -7.09 3.83
CA VAL A 57 3.93 -5.90 4.19
C VAL A 57 5.20 -5.79 3.35
N LYS A 58 6.15 -6.72 3.46
CA LYS A 58 7.48 -6.60 2.80
C LYS A 58 7.33 -6.60 1.27
N LEU A 59 6.63 -7.59 0.72
CA LEU A 59 6.43 -7.73 -0.73
C LEU A 59 5.50 -6.65 -1.30
N GLN A 60 4.47 -6.26 -0.56
CA GLN A 60 3.60 -5.13 -0.96
C GLN A 60 4.38 -3.80 -0.96
N LEU A 61 5.26 -3.56 0.02
CA LEU A 61 6.12 -2.38 0.03
C LEU A 61 7.05 -2.35 -1.18
N LEU A 62 7.62 -3.49 -1.54
CA LEU A 62 8.46 -3.63 -2.71
C LEU A 62 7.70 -3.21 -3.98
N TYR A 63 6.49 -3.75 -4.17
CA TYR A 63 5.63 -3.41 -5.29
C TYR A 63 5.19 -1.92 -5.27
N ASP A 64 4.80 -1.38 -4.11
CA ASP A 64 4.43 0.03 -3.95
C ASP A 64 5.63 0.95 -4.30
N THR A 65 6.85 0.56 -3.92
CA THR A 65 8.09 1.31 -4.24
C THR A 65 8.26 1.46 -5.75
N VAL A 66 8.14 0.35 -6.48
CA VAL A 66 8.31 0.33 -7.94
C VAL A 66 7.29 1.26 -8.59
N LEU A 67 6.01 1.16 -8.21
CA LEU A 67 4.95 1.97 -8.80
C LEU A 67 5.06 3.45 -8.41
N SER A 68 5.27 3.78 -7.14
CA SER A 68 5.32 5.19 -6.69
C SER A 68 6.45 5.98 -7.35
N LEU A 69 7.59 5.35 -7.60
CA LEU A 69 8.75 6.01 -8.25
C LEU A 69 8.63 6.08 -9.77
N SER A 70 7.93 5.13 -10.40
CA SER A 70 7.85 5.05 -11.86
C SER A 70 6.57 5.65 -12.45
N ARG A 71 5.51 5.86 -11.66
CA ARG A 71 4.16 6.18 -12.15
C ARG A 71 3.68 7.59 -11.83
N GLU A 72 3.80 7.98 -10.56
CA GLU A 72 3.10 9.17 -10.04
C GLU A 72 3.52 10.45 -10.77
N GLY A 73 4.82 10.61 -11.05
CA GLY A 73 5.31 11.79 -11.75
C GLY A 73 4.77 11.93 -13.18
N PHE A 74 4.56 10.81 -13.88
CA PHE A 74 3.96 10.82 -15.22
C PHE A 74 2.47 11.13 -15.19
N ARG A 75 1.73 10.59 -14.22
CA ARG A 75 0.30 10.93 -14.00
C ARG A 75 0.13 12.43 -13.76
N ASP A 76 0.91 12.97 -12.83
CA ASP A 76 0.85 14.39 -12.45
C ASP A 76 1.24 15.32 -13.61
N ALA A 77 2.25 14.95 -14.39
CA ALA A 77 2.68 15.75 -15.54
C ALA A 77 1.66 15.70 -16.67
N CYS A 78 1.19 14.51 -17.05
CA CYS A 78 0.23 14.36 -18.16
C CYS A 78 -1.11 15.04 -17.85
N GLN A 79 -1.54 15.08 -16.58
CA GLN A 79 -2.77 15.76 -16.17
C GLN A 79 -2.73 17.28 -16.36
N ARG A 80 -1.55 17.89 -16.45
CA ARG A 80 -1.40 19.35 -16.61
C ARG A 80 -1.48 19.82 -18.06
N THR A 81 -1.63 18.89 -19.00
CA THR A 81 -1.80 19.19 -20.42
C THR A 81 -3.21 19.72 -20.70
N SER A 82 -3.38 20.49 -21.78
CA SER A 82 -4.68 21.09 -22.07
C SER A 82 -5.72 20.01 -22.41
N PRO A 83 -7.00 20.15 -21.97
CA PRO A 83 -8.05 19.20 -22.35
C PRO A 83 -8.29 19.08 -23.87
N SER A 84 -7.95 20.12 -24.65
CA SER A 84 -8.05 20.09 -26.11
C SER A 84 -6.99 19.19 -26.75
N ALA A 85 -5.81 19.05 -26.13
CA ALA A 85 -4.73 18.20 -26.64
C ALA A 85 -5.09 16.71 -26.68
N TRP A 86 -6.02 16.29 -25.81
CA TRP A 86 -6.51 14.90 -25.75
C TRP A 86 -7.57 14.58 -26.82
N LYS A 87 -8.13 15.62 -27.45
CA LYS A 87 -9.10 15.49 -28.55
C LYS A 87 -8.40 15.33 -29.90
N ASP A 88 -7.26 15.98 -30.09
CA ASP A 88 -6.44 15.78 -31.27
C ASP A 88 -5.65 14.46 -31.17
N SER A 89 -5.71 13.64 -32.22
CA SER A 89 -5.05 12.34 -32.24
C SER A 89 -3.52 12.47 -32.22
N LYS A 90 -2.98 13.52 -32.86
CA LYS A 90 -1.53 13.72 -32.94
C LYS A 90 -0.95 14.21 -31.61
N GLU A 91 -1.53 15.26 -31.02
CA GLU A 91 -1.11 15.75 -29.70
C GLU A 91 -1.30 14.68 -28.61
N ARG A 92 -2.42 13.94 -28.63
CA ARG A 92 -2.63 12.80 -27.73
C ARG A 92 -1.53 11.75 -27.86
N ALA A 93 -1.14 11.38 -29.08
CA ALA A 93 -0.07 10.42 -29.30
C ALA A 93 1.29 10.90 -28.78
N GLN A 94 1.57 12.20 -28.84
CA GLN A 94 2.79 12.79 -28.28
C GLN A 94 2.78 12.79 -26.74
N ILE A 95 1.64 13.01 -26.11
CA ILE A 95 1.52 12.93 -24.64
C ILE A 95 1.66 11.47 -24.18
N LEU A 96 1.02 10.54 -24.88
CA LEU A 96 1.07 9.11 -24.57
C LEU A 96 2.46 8.50 -24.80
N SER A 97 3.27 9.05 -25.72
CA SER A 97 4.66 8.62 -25.87
C SER A 97 5.51 8.99 -24.65
N VAL A 98 5.28 10.16 -24.03
CA VAL A 98 5.93 10.51 -22.76
C VAL A 98 5.47 9.59 -21.63
N ALA A 99 4.17 9.29 -21.54
CA ALA A 99 3.63 8.34 -20.55
C ALA A 99 4.23 6.92 -20.70
N TRP A 100 4.54 6.49 -21.92
CA TRP A 100 5.14 5.17 -22.18
C TRP A 100 6.53 5.02 -21.56
N LEU A 101 7.26 6.11 -21.31
CA LEU A 101 8.56 6.10 -20.60
C LEU A 101 8.45 5.60 -19.14
N ALA A 102 7.25 5.60 -18.55
CA ALA A 102 7.02 5.00 -17.24
C ALA A 102 7.32 3.50 -17.21
N ILE A 103 7.09 2.78 -18.32
CA ILE A 103 7.30 1.33 -18.44
C ILE A 103 8.79 0.96 -18.30
N PRO A 104 9.72 1.46 -19.15
CA PRO A 104 11.13 1.15 -18.98
C PRO A 104 11.68 1.66 -17.64
N LEU A 105 11.15 2.78 -17.11
CA LEU A 105 11.52 3.24 -15.78
C LEU A 105 11.09 2.26 -14.68
N SER A 106 9.89 1.66 -14.79
CA SER A 106 9.41 0.65 -13.83
C SER A 106 10.27 -0.61 -13.83
N LEU A 107 10.78 -1.02 -15.00
CA LEU A 107 11.72 -2.15 -15.10
C LEU A 107 13.07 -1.81 -14.47
N LEU A 108 13.59 -0.60 -14.71
CA LEU A 108 14.84 -0.13 -14.12
C LEU A 108 14.75 -0.05 -12.59
N VAL A 109 13.69 0.59 -12.07
CA VAL A 109 13.44 0.70 -10.63
C VAL A 109 13.19 -0.68 -10.04
N GLY A 110 12.41 -1.53 -10.70
CA GLY A 110 12.16 -2.92 -10.29
C GLY A 110 13.45 -3.74 -10.16
N ALA A 111 14.34 -3.64 -11.14
CA ALA A 111 15.65 -4.30 -11.10
C ALA A 111 16.53 -3.74 -9.96
N ALA A 112 16.55 -2.43 -9.77
CA ALA A 112 17.30 -1.80 -8.68
C ALA A 112 16.79 -2.24 -7.30
N VAL A 113 15.47 -2.31 -7.12
CA VAL A 113 14.83 -2.75 -5.87
C VAL A 113 15.08 -4.24 -5.62
N LEU A 114 15.00 -5.10 -6.64
CA LEU A 114 15.37 -6.51 -6.51
C LEU A 114 16.84 -6.66 -6.14
N PHE A 115 17.73 -5.94 -6.80
CA PHE A 115 19.16 -5.94 -6.49
C PHE A 115 19.40 -5.51 -5.04
N ALA A 116 18.81 -4.40 -4.60
CA ALA A 116 18.91 -3.93 -3.23
C ALA A 116 18.39 -4.98 -2.24
N SER A 117 17.26 -5.63 -2.53
CA SER A 117 16.73 -6.70 -1.68
C SER A 117 17.68 -7.89 -1.57
N ASN A 118 18.34 -8.28 -2.66
CA ASN A 118 19.29 -9.39 -2.66
C ASN A 118 20.59 -9.07 -1.92
N VAL A 119 21.04 -7.81 -1.96
CA VAL A 119 22.25 -7.34 -1.25
C VAL A 119 21.97 -7.22 0.26
N LEU A 120 20.83 -6.64 0.63
CA LEU A 120 20.44 -6.45 2.03
C LEU A 120 20.06 -7.76 2.71
N ASP A 121 19.43 -8.70 1.99
CA ASP A 121 19.05 -10.01 2.52
C ASP A 121 20.15 -11.09 2.35
N ALA A 122 21.38 -10.72 1.93
CA ALA A 122 22.47 -11.66 1.65
C ALA A 122 22.92 -12.50 2.86
N SER A 123 22.65 -12.04 4.09
CA SER A 123 22.97 -12.73 5.35
C SER A 123 21.89 -13.74 5.81
N GLN A 124 20.71 -13.75 5.20
CA GLN A 124 19.52 -14.51 5.64
C GLN A 124 19.13 -15.58 4.60
N ARG A 125 20.13 -16.32 4.10
CA ARG A 125 19.98 -17.32 3.03
C ARG A 125 19.25 -18.61 3.46
N SER A 126 18.74 -18.67 4.69
CA SER A 126 18.12 -19.85 5.27
C SER A 126 16.61 -19.69 5.43
N GLU A 127 15.92 -20.75 4.97
CA GLU A 127 14.53 -21.18 5.25
C GLU A 127 13.44 -20.96 4.19
N HIS A 128 13.51 -19.94 3.31
CA HIS A 128 12.49 -19.76 2.27
C HIS A 128 13.09 -19.75 0.86
N GLU A 129 13.38 -20.94 0.32
CA GLU A 129 13.80 -21.19 -1.06
C GLU A 129 12.86 -20.55 -2.12
N SER A 130 11.67 -20.10 -1.71
CA SER A 130 10.71 -19.40 -2.58
C SER A 130 10.71 -17.86 -2.48
N TYR A 131 11.43 -17.20 -1.56
CA TYR A 131 11.30 -15.74 -1.36
C TYR A 131 11.72 -14.92 -2.60
N HIS A 132 12.90 -15.19 -3.17
CA HIS A 132 13.39 -14.44 -4.34
C HIS A 132 12.50 -14.62 -5.57
N LEU A 133 11.93 -15.82 -5.75
CA LEU A 133 10.97 -16.10 -6.82
C LEU A 133 9.67 -15.30 -6.62
N ILE A 134 9.17 -15.22 -5.38
CA ILE A 134 7.96 -14.45 -5.07
C ILE A 134 8.22 -12.94 -5.21
N ALA A 135 9.39 -12.46 -4.76
CA ALA A 135 9.77 -11.06 -4.93
C ALA A 135 9.86 -10.66 -6.41
N SER A 136 10.44 -11.52 -7.26
CA SER A 136 10.49 -11.28 -8.71
C SER A 136 9.09 -11.30 -9.34
N MET A 137 8.18 -12.16 -8.87
CA MET A 137 6.77 -12.14 -9.30
C MET A 137 6.06 -10.82 -8.93
N PHE A 138 6.33 -10.24 -7.76
CA PHE A 138 5.78 -8.94 -7.37
C PHE A 138 6.30 -7.80 -8.24
N VAL A 139 7.60 -7.80 -8.58
CA VAL A 139 8.16 -6.81 -9.52
C VAL A 139 7.62 -6.98 -10.92
N LEU A 140 7.49 -8.22 -11.38
CA LEU A 140 6.88 -8.52 -12.67
C LEU A 140 5.42 -8.05 -12.71
N ALA A 141 4.67 -8.23 -11.61
CA ALA A 141 3.31 -7.71 -11.49
C ALA A 141 3.27 -6.17 -11.54
N ALA A 142 4.22 -5.48 -10.89
CA ALA A 142 4.34 -4.02 -10.98
C ALA A 142 4.65 -3.54 -12.40
N ALA A 143 5.57 -4.21 -13.10
CA ALA A 143 5.91 -3.92 -14.49
C ALA A 143 4.70 -4.17 -15.42
N PHE A 144 3.96 -5.25 -15.19
CA PHE A 144 2.76 -5.57 -15.96
C PHE A 144 1.66 -4.52 -15.75
N GLU A 145 1.47 -4.06 -14.51
CA GLU A 145 0.54 -2.97 -14.24
C GLU A 145 0.93 -1.68 -14.95
N MET A 146 2.24 -1.40 -15.09
CA MET A 146 2.72 -0.24 -15.82
C MET A 146 2.33 -0.25 -17.31
N LEU A 147 2.08 -1.42 -17.92
CA LEU A 147 1.55 -1.51 -19.28
C LEU A 147 0.17 -0.88 -19.42
N SER A 148 -0.62 -0.89 -18.33
CA SER A 148 -1.94 -0.26 -18.30
C SER A 148 -1.88 1.25 -18.08
N GLU A 149 -0.70 1.80 -17.77
CA GLU A 149 -0.54 3.18 -17.33
C GLU A 149 -0.91 4.23 -18.41
N PRO A 150 -0.50 4.09 -19.68
CA PRO A 150 -0.92 5.02 -20.71
C PRO A 150 -2.44 5.05 -20.91
N LEU A 151 -3.12 3.90 -20.78
CA LEU A 151 -4.58 3.81 -20.84
C LEU A 151 -5.24 4.43 -19.60
N TYR A 152 -4.61 4.29 -18.43
CA TYR A 152 -5.08 4.92 -17.20
C TYR A 152 -5.01 6.45 -17.30
N ILE A 153 -3.88 6.98 -17.78
CA ILE A 153 -3.68 8.42 -18.02
C ILE A 153 -4.68 8.93 -19.06
N LEU A 154 -4.94 8.16 -20.11
CA LEU A 154 -5.98 8.48 -21.09
C LEU A 154 -7.37 8.58 -20.42
N ALA A 155 -7.74 7.59 -19.60
CA ALA A 155 -9.00 7.61 -18.86
C ALA A 155 -9.10 8.79 -17.87
N GLN A 156 -7.98 9.17 -17.25
CA GLN A 156 -7.88 10.33 -16.36
C GLN A 156 -8.17 11.64 -17.08
N ASN A 157 -7.53 11.87 -18.22
CA ASN A 157 -7.65 13.12 -18.96
C ASN A 157 -8.97 13.24 -19.76
N LEU A 158 -9.61 12.10 -20.06
CA LEU A 158 -10.98 12.05 -20.58
C LEU A 158 -12.06 12.16 -19.47
N PHE A 159 -11.66 12.39 -18.21
CA PHE A 159 -12.55 12.51 -17.05
C PHE A 159 -13.48 11.29 -16.84
N LEU A 160 -13.02 10.09 -17.21
CA LEU A 160 -13.74 8.84 -17.02
C LEU A 160 -13.61 8.32 -15.58
N ILE A 161 -13.97 9.16 -14.60
CA ILE A 161 -13.82 8.89 -13.16
C ILE A 161 -14.56 7.61 -12.77
N LYS A 162 -15.75 7.37 -13.34
CA LYS A 162 -16.56 6.17 -13.09
C LYS A 162 -15.86 4.90 -13.55
N LEU A 163 -15.23 4.93 -14.72
CA LEU A 163 -14.49 3.78 -15.26
C LEU A 163 -13.32 3.44 -14.34
N ARG A 164 -12.50 4.45 -14.02
CA ARG A 164 -11.35 4.27 -13.13
C ARG A 164 -11.75 3.69 -11.78
N ALA A 165 -12.76 4.28 -11.14
CA ALA A 165 -13.25 3.82 -9.84
C ALA A 165 -13.77 2.37 -9.90
N ARG A 166 -14.52 2.00 -10.94
CA ARG A 166 -15.04 0.64 -11.13
C ARG A 166 -13.92 -0.37 -11.39
N THR A 167 -12.97 -0.03 -12.27
CA THR A 167 -11.84 -0.90 -12.61
C THR A 167 -10.95 -1.16 -11.41
N GLU A 168 -10.59 -0.13 -10.65
CA GLU A 168 -9.81 -0.24 -9.42
C GLU A 168 -10.52 -1.14 -8.39
N MET A 169 -11.82 -0.93 -8.21
CA MET A 169 -12.64 -1.68 -7.28
C MET A 169 -12.73 -3.16 -7.67
N LEU A 170 -12.98 -3.45 -8.95
CA LEU A 170 -13.03 -4.81 -9.46
C LEU A 170 -11.68 -5.50 -9.28
N ALA A 171 -10.58 -4.86 -9.69
CA ALA A 171 -9.24 -5.43 -9.60
C ALA A 171 -8.85 -5.73 -8.15
N LEU A 172 -9.12 -4.81 -7.22
CA LEU A 172 -8.86 -5.02 -5.79
C LEU A 172 -9.69 -6.18 -5.22
N THR A 173 -10.96 -6.26 -5.62
CA THR A 173 -11.84 -7.36 -5.19
C THR A 173 -11.34 -8.70 -5.72
N VAL A 174 -10.98 -8.78 -7.01
CA VAL A 174 -10.42 -9.98 -7.64
C VAL A 174 -9.12 -10.40 -6.93
N LYS A 175 -8.20 -9.47 -6.68
CA LYS A 175 -6.96 -9.72 -5.93
C LYS A 175 -7.24 -10.41 -4.61
N VAL A 176 -8.10 -9.80 -3.79
CA VAL A 176 -8.29 -10.27 -2.42
C VAL A 176 -9.12 -11.55 -2.36
N VAL A 177 -10.11 -11.72 -3.23
CA VAL A 177 -10.85 -12.98 -3.35
C VAL A 177 -9.93 -14.11 -3.80
N LEU A 178 -9.09 -13.89 -4.81
CA LEU A 178 -8.15 -14.91 -5.29
C LEU A 178 -7.09 -15.25 -4.25
N THR A 179 -6.52 -14.25 -3.56
CA THR A 179 -5.58 -14.49 -2.47
C THR A 179 -6.25 -15.28 -1.35
N ALA A 180 -7.47 -14.93 -0.93
CA ALA A 180 -8.20 -15.65 0.10
C ALA A 180 -8.47 -17.11 -0.31
N ALA A 181 -8.98 -17.33 -1.52
CA ALA A 181 -9.27 -18.66 -2.04
C ALA A 181 -8.01 -19.55 -2.09
N MET A 182 -6.89 -19.00 -2.58
CA MET A 182 -5.62 -19.72 -2.69
C MET A 182 -4.99 -20.00 -1.32
N VAL A 183 -5.08 -19.06 -0.38
CA VAL A 183 -4.63 -19.27 1.01
C VAL A 183 -5.45 -20.37 1.70
N MET A 184 -6.76 -20.39 1.49
CA MET A 184 -7.64 -21.41 2.07
C MET A 184 -7.43 -22.79 1.44
N ALA A 185 -7.05 -22.84 0.15
CA ALA A 185 -6.78 -24.08 -0.57
C ALA A 185 -5.42 -24.70 -0.22
N ASP A 186 -4.37 -23.88 -0.08
CA ASP A 186 -3.02 -24.31 0.33
C ASP A 186 -2.46 -23.41 1.43
N PRO A 187 -2.83 -23.67 2.70
CA PRO A 187 -2.31 -22.91 3.84
C PRO A 187 -0.81 -23.09 4.06
N ALA A 188 -0.18 -24.11 3.47
CA ALA A 188 1.24 -24.39 3.65
C ALA A 188 2.15 -23.46 2.83
N ARG A 189 1.63 -22.82 1.77
CA ARG A 189 2.41 -21.95 0.86
C ARG A 189 1.73 -20.60 0.59
N PRO A 190 1.43 -19.82 1.65
CA PRO A 190 0.65 -18.58 1.55
C PRO A 190 1.28 -17.50 0.65
N LEU A 191 2.62 -17.43 0.57
CA LEU A 191 3.32 -16.43 -0.26
C LEU A 191 2.99 -16.53 -1.75
N ARG A 192 2.71 -17.75 -2.26
CA ARG A 192 2.27 -17.96 -3.64
C ARG A 192 0.88 -17.36 -3.90
N ALA A 193 -0.01 -17.45 -2.92
CA ALA A 193 -1.35 -16.86 -2.99
C ALA A 193 -1.31 -15.32 -3.02
N PHE A 194 -0.38 -14.71 -2.26
CA PHE A 194 -0.14 -13.26 -2.32
C PHE A 194 0.37 -12.82 -3.70
N ALA A 195 1.33 -13.54 -4.28
CA ALA A 195 1.83 -13.24 -5.63
C ALA A 195 0.76 -13.42 -6.70
N ALA A 196 0.01 -14.53 -6.66
CA ALA A 196 -1.09 -14.78 -7.59
C ALA A 196 -2.16 -13.68 -7.52
N GLY A 197 -2.52 -13.26 -6.31
CA GLY A 197 -3.41 -12.11 -6.11
C GLY A 197 -2.86 -10.83 -6.73
N GLN A 198 -1.58 -10.52 -6.51
CA GLN A 198 -0.97 -9.31 -7.05
C GLN A 198 -0.88 -9.31 -8.58
N ILE A 199 -0.61 -10.46 -9.20
CA ILE A 199 -0.64 -10.62 -10.66
C ILE A 199 -2.08 -10.46 -11.17
N SER A 200 -3.07 -11.05 -10.49
CA SER A 200 -4.48 -10.92 -10.88
C SER A 200 -4.98 -9.49 -10.81
N TYR A 201 -4.47 -8.69 -9.87
CA TYR A 201 -4.73 -7.25 -9.79
C TYR A 201 -4.26 -6.53 -11.05
N ALA A 202 -2.99 -6.70 -11.40
CA ALA A 202 -2.38 -6.06 -12.57
C ALA A 202 -3.09 -6.47 -13.87
N LEU A 203 -3.41 -7.75 -14.02
CA LEU A 203 -4.19 -8.29 -15.15
C LEU A 203 -5.61 -7.71 -15.21
N SER A 204 -6.27 -7.55 -14.08
CA SER A 204 -7.64 -7.00 -14.02
C SER A 204 -7.68 -5.54 -14.42
N ILE A 205 -6.73 -4.71 -13.93
CA ILE A 205 -6.62 -3.31 -14.34
C ILE A 205 -6.37 -3.21 -15.86
N PHE A 206 -5.36 -3.92 -16.35
CA PHE A 206 -5.01 -3.94 -17.77
C PHE A 206 -6.18 -4.40 -18.64
N GLY A 207 -6.77 -5.55 -18.31
CA GLY A 207 -7.86 -6.14 -19.08
C GLY A 207 -9.11 -5.26 -19.11
N CYS A 208 -9.49 -4.65 -18.00
CA CYS A 208 -10.67 -3.78 -17.95
C CYS A 208 -10.48 -2.49 -18.75
N LEU A 209 -9.31 -1.83 -18.62
CA LEU A 209 -9.02 -0.62 -19.39
C LEU A 209 -8.88 -0.93 -20.88
N PHE A 210 -8.18 -2.00 -21.22
CA PHE A 210 -8.01 -2.44 -22.61
C PHE A 210 -9.38 -2.75 -23.24
N ALA A 211 -10.21 -3.57 -22.57
CA ALA A 211 -11.53 -3.92 -23.08
C ALA A 211 -12.42 -2.68 -23.25
N PHE A 212 -12.39 -1.75 -22.30
CA PHE A 212 -13.16 -0.50 -22.41
C PHE A 212 -12.72 0.32 -23.64
N PHE A 213 -11.43 0.62 -23.79
CA PHE A 213 -10.97 1.47 -24.88
C PHE A 213 -11.02 0.79 -26.26
N ALA A 214 -10.87 -0.53 -26.31
CA ALA A 214 -10.91 -1.30 -27.55
C ALA A 214 -12.33 -1.56 -28.06
N MET A 215 -13.30 -1.83 -27.15
CA MET A 215 -14.63 -2.34 -27.52
C MET A 215 -15.78 -1.36 -27.23
N SER A 216 -15.60 -0.38 -26.33
CA SER A 216 -16.65 0.58 -26.02
C SER A 216 -16.85 1.58 -27.14
N ARG A 217 -18.11 2.00 -27.37
CA ARG A 217 -18.44 3.10 -28.29
C ARG A 217 -17.86 4.45 -27.86
N GLU A 218 -17.58 4.59 -26.57
CA GLU A 218 -16.94 5.77 -25.99
C GLU A 218 -15.41 5.67 -25.99
N GLY A 219 -14.85 4.54 -26.45
CA GLY A 219 -13.40 4.29 -26.52
C GLY A 219 -12.76 4.83 -27.80
N VAL A 220 -11.43 4.79 -27.85
CA VAL A 220 -10.62 5.21 -29.02
C VAL A 220 -10.56 4.14 -30.12
N GLY A 221 -11.09 2.95 -29.87
CA GLY A 221 -11.13 1.83 -30.81
C GLY A 221 -9.92 0.90 -30.71
N LEU A 222 -10.06 -0.31 -31.28
CA LEU A 222 -9.08 -1.39 -31.13
C LEU A 222 -7.69 -1.03 -31.69
N SER A 223 -7.62 -0.44 -32.89
CA SER A 223 -6.35 -0.10 -33.55
C SER A 223 -5.52 0.88 -32.71
N GLU A 224 -6.14 1.94 -32.23
CA GLU A 224 -5.45 2.94 -31.42
C GLU A 224 -5.10 2.40 -30.04
N THR A 225 -5.99 1.64 -29.39
CA THR A 225 -5.72 1.01 -28.09
C THR A 225 -4.51 0.07 -28.16
N VAL A 226 -4.43 -0.74 -29.23
CA VAL A 226 -3.27 -1.61 -29.47
C VAL A 226 -2.01 -0.78 -29.71
N GLY A 227 -2.11 0.32 -30.45
CA GLY A 227 -0.96 1.22 -30.67
C GLY A 227 -0.43 1.89 -29.39
N VAL A 228 -1.34 2.25 -28.48
CA VAL A 228 -1.01 2.80 -27.15
C VAL A 228 -0.25 1.77 -26.32
N VAL A 229 -0.75 0.53 -26.25
CA VAL A 229 -0.18 -0.53 -25.42
C VAL A 229 1.13 -1.09 -26.01
N SER A 230 1.16 -1.33 -27.33
CA SER A 230 2.30 -1.91 -28.02
C SER A 230 3.51 -0.96 -28.10
N GLY A 231 3.34 0.31 -27.69
CA GLY A 231 4.39 1.33 -27.83
C GLY A 231 4.62 1.75 -29.28
N SER A 232 3.77 1.38 -30.23
CA SER A 232 3.93 1.83 -31.62
C SER A 232 3.82 3.35 -31.71
N LEU A 233 2.97 3.96 -30.88
CA LEU A 233 2.88 5.42 -30.74
C LEU A 233 4.15 6.05 -30.17
N PHE A 234 4.84 5.34 -29.28
CA PHE A 234 6.13 5.77 -28.76
C PHE A 234 7.19 5.79 -29.87
N PHE A 235 7.33 4.69 -30.61
CA PHE A 235 8.32 4.60 -31.69
C PHE A 235 8.00 5.54 -32.87
N SER A 236 6.72 5.73 -33.22
CA SER A 236 6.34 6.65 -34.30
C SER A 236 6.54 8.12 -33.93
N SER A 237 6.33 8.47 -32.67
CA SER A 237 6.39 9.85 -32.18
C SER A 237 7.67 10.15 -31.41
N PHE A 238 8.65 9.24 -31.39
CA PHE A 238 9.90 9.40 -30.65
C PHE A 238 10.67 10.66 -31.09
N SER A 239 10.64 10.96 -32.39
CA SER A 239 11.25 12.17 -32.96
C SER A 239 10.51 13.47 -32.63
N GLN A 240 9.27 13.37 -32.12
CA GLN A 240 8.41 14.49 -31.72
C GLN A 240 8.08 14.44 -30.22
N LEU A 241 8.94 13.81 -29.41
CA LEU A 241 8.75 13.78 -27.97
C LEU A 241 8.74 15.21 -27.41
N ASP A 242 7.69 15.51 -26.64
CA ASP A 242 7.63 16.76 -25.89
C ASP A 242 8.62 16.71 -24.72
N LEU A 243 9.82 17.21 -24.97
CA LEU A 243 10.90 17.24 -23.99
C LEU A 243 10.55 18.13 -22.79
N GLN A 244 9.68 19.13 -22.96
CA GLN A 244 9.22 19.96 -21.85
C GLN A 244 8.31 19.14 -20.92
N LEU A 245 7.40 18.36 -21.49
CA LEU A 245 6.55 17.45 -20.71
C LEU A 245 7.36 16.35 -20.04
N ALA A 246 8.38 15.80 -20.70
CA ALA A 246 9.28 14.81 -20.10
C ALA A 246 10.10 15.41 -18.94
N GLY A 247 10.60 16.66 -19.09
CA GLY A 247 11.28 17.39 -18.01
C GLY A 247 10.35 17.70 -16.83
N LEU A 248 9.09 18.03 -17.10
CA LEU A 248 8.06 18.19 -16.07
C LEU A 248 7.79 16.87 -15.34
N ALA A 249 7.66 15.76 -16.07
CA ALA A 249 7.49 14.43 -15.49
C ALA A 249 8.67 14.05 -14.59
N ALA A 250 9.91 14.32 -15.00
CA ALA A 250 11.09 14.09 -14.17
C ALA A 250 11.06 14.91 -12.86
N THR A 251 10.63 16.18 -12.93
CA THR A 251 10.48 17.03 -11.74
C THR A 251 9.38 16.50 -10.81
N MET A 252 8.26 16.04 -11.36
CA MET A 252 7.18 15.44 -10.58
C MET A 252 7.57 14.08 -10.00
N CYS A 253 8.43 13.29 -10.66
CA CYS A 253 9.00 12.07 -10.09
C CYS A 253 9.86 12.38 -8.86
N MET A 254 10.59 13.50 -8.84
CA MET A 254 11.32 13.91 -7.63
C MET A 254 10.35 14.24 -6.48
N LYS A 255 9.24 14.92 -6.79
CA LYS A 255 8.18 15.18 -5.81
C LYS A 255 7.53 13.88 -5.30
N SER A 256 7.29 12.91 -6.18
CA SER A 256 6.71 11.62 -5.80
C SER A 256 7.67 10.79 -4.93
N LEU A 257 8.98 10.87 -5.18
CA LEU A 257 10.00 10.29 -4.31
C LEU A 257 9.94 10.90 -2.90
N GLN A 258 9.85 12.23 -2.79
CA GLN A 258 9.71 12.90 -1.49
C GLN A 258 8.45 12.43 -0.75
N LYS A 259 7.31 12.39 -1.46
CA LYS A 259 6.04 11.88 -0.91
C LYS A 259 6.17 10.43 -0.45
N TYR A 260 6.79 9.59 -1.27
CA TYR A 260 7.02 8.17 -0.97
C TYR A 260 7.86 7.98 0.30
N LEU A 261 8.96 8.72 0.44
CA LEU A 261 9.80 8.69 1.64
C LEU A 261 9.04 9.16 2.89
N MET A 262 8.14 10.13 2.76
CA MET A 262 7.32 10.57 3.90
C MET A 262 6.25 9.55 4.28
N GLU A 263 5.62 8.89 3.30
CA GLU A 263 4.55 7.92 3.54
C GLU A 263 5.06 6.57 4.05
N LYS A 264 6.17 6.09 3.49
CA LYS A 264 6.71 4.75 3.77
C LYS A 264 8.03 4.79 4.54
N GLY A 265 8.54 5.98 4.87
CA GLY A 265 9.81 6.17 5.58
C GLY A 265 9.87 5.42 6.90
N GLU A 266 8.78 5.42 7.69
CA GLU A 266 8.69 4.62 8.91
C GLU A 266 9.01 3.17 8.61
N THR A 267 8.30 2.54 7.66
CA THR A 267 8.50 1.13 7.30
C THR A 267 9.87 0.86 6.67
N LEU A 268 10.44 1.79 5.90
CA LEU A 268 11.77 1.65 5.30
C LEU A 268 12.89 1.67 6.34
N ILE A 269 12.85 2.62 7.28
CA ILE A 269 13.81 2.72 8.39
C ILE A 269 13.74 1.47 9.24
N LEU A 270 12.52 1.05 9.54
CA LEU A 270 12.18 -0.16 10.27
C LEU A 270 12.78 -1.41 9.63
N LEU A 271 12.59 -1.62 8.33
CA LEU A 271 13.19 -2.75 7.59
C LEU A 271 14.72 -2.66 7.46
N GLY A 272 15.29 -1.45 7.44
CA GLY A 272 16.72 -1.24 7.24
C GLY A 272 17.57 -1.31 8.51
N LEU A 273 17.03 -0.89 9.67
CA LEU A 273 17.80 -0.78 10.92
C LEU A 273 17.78 -2.05 11.77
N PHE A 274 16.76 -2.88 11.63
CA PHE A 274 16.60 -4.04 12.49
C PHE A 274 16.79 -5.34 11.71
N GLU A 275 17.54 -6.25 12.30
CA GLU A 275 17.79 -7.57 11.73
C GLU A 275 16.50 -8.42 11.65
N SER A 276 16.36 -9.18 10.57
CA SER A 276 15.21 -10.00 10.18
C SER A 276 14.58 -10.81 11.34
N GLN A 277 15.39 -11.38 12.23
CA GLN A 277 14.91 -12.23 13.33
C GLN A 277 14.21 -11.44 14.44
N THR A 278 14.68 -10.23 14.75
CA THR A 278 14.05 -9.35 15.74
C THR A 278 12.79 -8.69 15.15
N TRP A 279 12.80 -8.44 13.84
CA TRP A 279 11.62 -8.04 13.06
C TRP A 279 10.49 -9.06 13.12
N ALA A 280 10.82 -10.33 12.91
CA ALA A 280 9.85 -11.41 12.87
C ALA A 280 9.11 -11.60 14.20
N MET A 281 9.80 -11.40 15.32
CA MET A 281 9.26 -11.56 16.67
C MET A 281 8.54 -10.31 17.21
N TYR A 282 9.09 -9.10 17.02
CA TYR A 282 8.52 -7.86 17.58
C TYR A 282 7.70 -7.03 16.57
N GLY A 283 8.11 -6.95 15.30
CA GLY A 283 7.48 -6.12 14.27
C GLY A 283 6.30 -6.81 13.58
N ILE A 284 6.45 -8.07 13.20
CA ILE A 284 5.43 -8.75 12.38
C ILE A 284 4.09 -8.91 13.11
N VAL A 285 4.05 -9.16 14.42
CA VAL A 285 2.79 -9.37 15.13
C VAL A 285 2.14 -8.05 15.52
N GLN A 286 2.92 -7.11 16.07
CA GLN A 286 2.40 -5.86 16.59
C GLN A 286 2.14 -4.87 15.46
N GLU A 287 3.03 -4.77 14.47
CA GLU A 287 2.87 -3.86 13.33
C GLU A 287 1.83 -4.36 12.33
N VAL A 288 1.63 -5.67 12.13
CA VAL A 288 0.51 -6.17 11.31
C VAL A 288 -0.84 -5.90 11.97
N THR A 289 -0.92 -6.09 13.30
CA THR A 289 -2.15 -5.82 14.06
C THR A 289 -2.41 -4.30 14.13
N ASP A 290 -1.37 -3.51 14.33
CA ASP A 290 -1.44 -2.05 14.29
C ASP A 290 -1.65 -1.51 12.89
N ARG A 291 -1.17 -2.15 11.83
CA ARG A 291 -1.40 -1.74 10.44
C ARG A 291 -2.83 -2.04 10.03
N THR A 292 -3.43 -3.14 10.49
CA THR A 292 -4.86 -3.37 10.32
C THR A 292 -5.68 -2.28 11.03
N ARG A 293 -5.28 -1.84 12.23
CA ARG A 293 -5.89 -0.69 12.95
C ARG A 293 -5.64 0.67 12.30
N LYS A 294 -4.38 0.97 11.94
CA LYS A 294 -3.94 2.19 11.24
C LYS A 294 -4.63 2.29 9.88
N ASN A 295 -4.80 1.17 9.15
CA ASN A 295 -5.56 1.15 7.90
C ASN A 295 -7.04 1.42 8.12
N LEU A 296 -7.65 0.97 9.23
CA LEU A 296 -9.04 1.28 9.52
C LEU A 296 -9.23 2.78 9.84
N GLY A 297 -8.36 3.34 10.69
CA GLY A 297 -8.37 4.78 10.98
C GLY A 297 -8.04 5.64 9.76
N SER A 298 -7.00 5.27 9.00
CA SER A 298 -6.61 5.94 7.76
C SER A 298 -7.66 5.81 6.67
N LEU A 299 -8.37 4.68 6.56
CA LEU A 299 -9.46 4.52 5.61
C LEU A 299 -10.61 5.48 5.92
N ALA A 300 -11.00 5.62 7.19
CA ALA A 300 -12.03 6.58 7.59
C ALA A 300 -11.62 8.02 7.28
N VAL A 301 -10.37 8.40 7.58
CA VAL A 301 -9.81 9.72 7.25
C VAL A 301 -9.77 9.93 5.73
N ARG A 302 -9.26 8.97 4.96
CA ARG A 302 -9.18 9.05 3.49
C ARG A 302 -10.56 9.11 2.84
N LEU A 303 -11.56 8.42 3.37
CA LEU A 303 -12.93 8.49 2.85
C LEU A 303 -13.53 9.90 2.95
N VAL A 304 -13.11 10.68 3.95
CA VAL A 304 -13.59 12.05 4.17
C VAL A 304 -12.69 13.07 3.47
N PHE A 305 -11.38 12.97 3.65
CA PHE A 305 -10.42 13.98 3.19
C PHE A 305 -10.03 13.83 1.72
N LEU A 306 -10.03 12.62 1.14
CA LEU A 306 -9.65 12.44 -0.26
C LEU A 306 -10.64 13.13 -1.22
N PRO A 307 -11.98 12.95 -1.07
CA PRO A 307 -12.94 13.71 -1.89
C PRO A 307 -12.86 15.21 -1.63
N LEU A 308 -12.60 15.60 -0.37
CA LEU A 308 -12.47 17.02 0.01
C LEU A 308 -11.25 17.66 -0.67
N GLU A 309 -10.12 16.97 -0.73
CA GLU A 309 -8.90 17.42 -1.39
C GLU A 309 -9.09 17.53 -2.91
N GLU A 310 -9.67 16.52 -3.56
CA GLU A 310 -9.97 16.56 -5.00
C GLU A 310 -10.92 17.71 -5.35
N MET A 311 -11.94 17.95 -4.52
CA MET A 311 -12.87 19.07 -4.70
C MET A 311 -12.18 20.42 -4.49
N ALA A 312 -11.31 20.54 -3.48
CA ALA A 312 -10.53 21.75 -3.23
C ALA A 312 -9.61 22.06 -4.42
N GLN A 313 -8.87 21.08 -4.94
CA GLN A 313 -7.98 21.27 -6.08
C GLN A 313 -8.74 21.72 -7.34
N LEU A 314 -9.92 21.14 -7.60
CA LEU A 314 -10.77 21.55 -8.72
C LEU A 314 -11.33 22.98 -8.54
N ALA A 315 -11.75 23.35 -7.33
CA ALA A 315 -12.22 24.69 -7.02
C ALA A 315 -11.10 25.72 -7.20
N PHE A 316 -9.91 25.47 -6.64
CA PHE A 316 -8.75 26.35 -6.81
C PHE A 316 -8.33 26.50 -8.26
N SER A 317 -8.31 25.39 -9.02
CA SER A 317 -7.92 25.41 -10.43
C SER A 317 -8.85 26.30 -11.27
N LYS A 318 -10.14 26.37 -10.93
CA LYS A 318 -11.13 27.24 -11.61
C LYS A 318 -11.02 28.71 -11.18
N LEU A 319 -10.96 28.97 -9.87
CA LEU A 319 -10.88 30.33 -9.32
C LEU A 319 -9.57 31.04 -9.69
N LEU A 320 -8.45 30.31 -9.70
CA LEU A 320 -7.17 30.83 -10.17
C LEU A 320 -7.17 31.14 -11.66
N SER A 321 -7.96 30.39 -12.46
CA SER A 321 -8.11 30.65 -13.89
C SER A 321 -8.98 31.87 -14.19
N SER A 322 -9.97 32.18 -13.35
CA SER A 322 -10.82 33.37 -13.49
C SER A 322 -10.18 34.65 -12.93
N LYS A 323 -9.03 34.53 -12.26
CA LYS A 323 -8.30 35.62 -11.55
C LYS A 323 -9.08 36.22 -10.36
N ASP A 324 -10.05 35.48 -9.83
CA ASP A 324 -10.82 35.88 -8.65
C ASP A 324 -10.07 35.47 -7.37
N PHE A 325 -9.03 36.24 -7.03
CA PHE A 325 -8.13 35.92 -5.92
C PHE A 325 -8.78 36.02 -4.54
N ASP A 326 -9.72 36.94 -4.35
CA ASP A 326 -10.40 37.14 -3.06
C ASP A 326 -11.29 35.94 -2.71
N GLU A 327 -12.02 35.41 -3.68
CA GLU A 327 -12.89 34.25 -3.53
C GLU A 327 -12.07 32.96 -3.32
N ALA A 328 -10.90 32.85 -3.97
CA ALA A 328 -9.96 31.77 -3.71
C ALA A 328 -9.40 31.81 -2.27
N LEU A 329 -9.09 33.00 -1.75
CA LEU A 329 -8.60 33.17 -0.38
C LEU A 329 -9.68 32.81 0.65
N GLU A 330 -10.94 33.15 0.39
CA GLU A 330 -12.07 32.79 1.25
C GLU A 330 -12.27 31.27 1.30
N VAL A 331 -12.30 30.60 0.14
CA VAL A 331 -12.39 29.14 0.06
C VAL A 331 -11.21 28.46 0.78
N PHE A 332 -9.99 28.99 0.63
CA PHE A 332 -8.81 28.50 1.35
C PHE A 332 -8.93 28.64 2.87
N SER A 333 -9.43 29.80 3.33
CA SER A 333 -9.65 30.06 4.75
C SER A 333 -10.64 29.06 5.35
N VAL A 334 -11.79 28.85 4.69
CA VAL A 334 -12.83 27.91 5.15
C VAL A 334 -12.32 26.47 5.16
N LEU A 335 -11.65 26.03 4.10
CA LEU A 335 -11.08 24.67 4.04
C LEU A 335 -10.01 24.46 5.12
N SER A 336 -9.15 25.45 5.35
CA SER A 336 -8.13 25.38 6.39
C SER A 336 -8.74 25.30 7.78
N GLN A 337 -9.78 26.10 8.05
CA GLN A 337 -10.53 26.04 9.31
C GLN A 337 -11.18 24.67 9.53
N LEU A 338 -11.78 24.09 8.48
CA LEU A 338 -12.37 22.75 8.54
C LEU A 338 -11.33 21.68 8.87
N VAL A 339 -10.17 21.69 8.21
CA VAL A 339 -9.08 20.73 8.47
C VAL A 339 -8.57 20.87 9.90
N VAL A 340 -8.36 22.10 10.38
CA VAL A 340 -7.93 22.38 11.77
C VAL A 340 -8.99 21.92 12.77
N PHE A 341 -10.27 22.17 12.51
CA PHE A 341 -11.35 21.75 13.38
C PHE A 341 -11.43 20.22 13.50
N ILE A 342 -11.39 19.50 12.37
CA ILE A 342 -11.36 18.03 12.39
C ILE A 342 -10.09 17.53 13.10
N GLY A 343 -8.95 18.15 12.85
CA GLY A 343 -7.68 17.84 13.53
C GLY A 343 -7.76 18.01 15.05
N LEU A 344 -8.38 19.09 15.53
CA LEU A 344 -8.59 19.36 16.96
C LEU A 344 -9.58 18.38 17.58
N LEU A 345 -10.65 18.00 16.88
CA LEU A 345 -11.56 16.95 17.33
C LEU A 345 -10.83 15.62 17.50
N VAL A 346 -10.02 15.23 16.52
CA VAL A 346 -9.22 13.99 16.61
C VAL A 346 -8.19 14.08 17.74
N ALA A 347 -7.53 15.22 17.93
CA ALA A 347 -6.54 15.40 18.99
C ALA A 347 -7.16 15.33 20.40
N SER A 348 -8.33 15.97 20.59
CA SER A 348 -9.03 16.03 21.88
C SER A 348 -9.71 14.72 22.25
N PHE A 349 -10.41 14.09 21.31
CA PHE A 349 -11.16 12.86 21.58
C PHE A 349 -10.35 11.58 21.31
N GLY A 350 -9.37 11.61 20.39
CA GLY A 350 -8.62 10.42 19.98
C GLY A 350 -7.80 9.79 21.11
N GLN A 351 -7.23 10.60 22.01
CA GLN A 351 -6.49 10.08 23.17
C GLN A 351 -7.38 9.31 24.15
N GLY A 352 -8.60 9.80 24.38
CA GLY A 352 -9.57 9.15 25.28
C GLY A 352 -10.04 7.80 24.77
N TYR A 353 -10.29 7.68 23.46
CA TYR A 353 -10.73 6.42 22.85
C TYR A 353 -9.60 5.41 22.63
N SER A 354 -8.33 5.86 22.53
CA SER A 354 -7.18 4.97 22.45
C SER A 354 -7.06 4.04 23.67
N PHE A 355 -7.35 4.57 24.87
CA PHE A 355 -7.27 3.82 26.12
C PHE A 355 -8.38 2.76 26.26
N ALA A 356 -9.59 3.05 25.77
CA ALA A 356 -10.72 2.11 25.78
C ALA A 356 -10.54 0.92 24.82
N SER A 357 -9.70 1.07 23.79
CA SER A 357 -9.45 0.05 22.76
C SER A 357 -8.44 -1.04 23.16
N GLY A 358 -8.02 -1.09 24.44
CA GLY A 358 -7.20 -2.17 24.98
C GLY A 358 -5.81 -2.22 24.34
N VAL A 359 -5.07 -1.10 24.39
CA VAL A 359 -3.63 -1.10 24.16
C VAL A 359 -2.97 -1.49 25.48
N PRO A 360 -2.41 -2.71 25.64
CA PRO A 360 -1.46 -2.92 26.71
C PRO A 360 -0.27 -2.01 26.38
N SER A 361 -0.12 -0.94 27.13
CA SER A 361 1.06 -0.09 27.04
C SER A 361 2.28 -0.95 27.35
N SER A 362 3.04 -1.34 26.31
CA SER A 362 4.28 -2.12 26.41
C SER A 362 5.40 -1.43 27.22
N GLY A 363 5.13 -0.31 27.90
CA GLY A 363 6.08 0.40 28.76
C GLY A 363 5.76 0.37 30.26
N ARG A 364 4.64 -0.21 30.71
CA ARG A 364 4.25 -0.16 32.15
C ARG A 364 4.23 -1.50 32.89
N LEU A 365 4.34 -2.62 32.17
CA LEU A 365 4.37 -3.97 32.75
C LEU A 365 5.78 -4.48 33.10
N GLN A 366 6.85 -3.77 32.73
CA GLN A 366 8.22 -4.12 33.15
C GLN A 366 8.71 -3.33 34.38
N LEU A 367 8.16 -2.14 34.67
CA LEU A 367 8.60 -1.34 35.82
C LEU A 367 7.94 -1.73 37.14
N THR A 368 6.80 -2.42 37.12
CA THR A 368 6.14 -2.92 38.35
C THR A 368 6.68 -4.28 38.81
N ALA A 369 7.39 -5.03 37.96
CA ALA A 369 8.04 -6.28 38.33
C ALA A 369 9.42 -6.07 38.99
N GLN A 370 10.01 -4.88 38.89
CA GLN A 370 11.39 -4.60 39.35
C GLN A 370 11.46 -3.78 40.66
N GLN A 371 10.31 -3.46 41.28
CA GLN A 371 10.24 -2.79 42.59
C GLN A 371 9.79 -3.68 43.75
N ALA A 372 9.60 -4.99 43.53
CA ALA A 372 9.39 -5.95 44.61
C ALA A 372 10.65 -6.81 44.80
N GLY A 373 11.50 -6.42 45.74
CA GLY A 373 12.46 -7.33 46.37
C GLY A 373 12.44 -7.14 47.89
N PRO A 374 13.02 -8.05 48.71
CA PRO A 374 13.38 -9.45 48.48
C PRO A 374 12.71 -10.44 49.47
N HIS A 375 12.59 -11.72 49.06
CA HIS A 375 12.57 -13.04 49.77
C HIS A 375 12.28 -13.17 51.31
N PRO A 376 11.76 -14.32 51.84
CA PRO A 376 12.21 -15.68 51.49
C PRO A 376 11.22 -16.88 51.59
N LEU A 377 11.61 -17.98 50.92
CA LEU A 377 11.50 -19.39 51.35
C LEU A 377 10.39 -19.78 52.35
N ARG A 378 9.19 -20.11 51.86
CA ARG A 378 8.25 -21.02 52.54
C ARG A 378 7.09 -21.42 51.61
N SER A 379 7.22 -22.54 50.89
CA SER A 379 6.09 -23.33 50.32
C SER A 379 6.50 -24.38 49.26
N GLN A 380 7.78 -24.78 49.18
CA GLN A 380 8.20 -25.93 48.36
C GLN A 380 8.39 -27.22 49.19
N MET A 381 7.61 -27.41 50.26
CA MET A 381 7.74 -28.59 51.14
C MET A 381 6.44 -29.35 51.46
N GLU A 382 5.36 -29.18 50.69
CA GLU A 382 4.10 -29.91 50.92
C GLU A 382 3.50 -30.54 49.66
N GLN A 383 4.33 -31.16 48.81
CA GLN A 383 3.78 -32.01 47.74
C GLN A 383 4.58 -33.26 47.37
N TYR A 384 5.52 -33.68 48.23
CA TYR A 384 6.16 -35.00 48.14
C TYR A 384 6.12 -35.69 49.50
N GLY A 385 4.98 -36.31 49.79
CA GLY A 385 4.81 -37.09 51.01
C GLY A 385 3.42 -37.70 51.08
N HIS A 386 3.21 -38.83 50.39
CA HIS A 386 2.48 -40.00 50.90
C HIS A 386 2.17 -41.00 49.76
N ALA A 387 3.01 -42.03 49.63
CA ALA A 387 2.57 -43.38 49.26
C ALA A 387 3.65 -44.39 49.73
N ARG A 388 3.36 -45.12 50.81
CA ARG A 388 4.12 -46.30 51.27
C ARG A 388 3.62 -47.53 50.48
N HIS A 389 4.51 -48.39 50.01
CA HIS A 389 4.79 -49.71 50.65
C HIS A 389 5.95 -50.45 49.92
N PRO A 390 6.62 -51.41 50.59
CA PRO A 390 8.02 -51.80 50.32
C PRO A 390 8.18 -53.18 49.65
N GLY A 391 9.39 -53.46 49.14
CA GLY A 391 9.89 -54.83 48.99
C GLY A 391 11.10 -55.02 48.06
N VAL A 392 12.21 -55.52 48.64
CA VAL A 392 13.21 -56.45 48.04
C VAL A 392 14.26 -55.82 47.08
N VAL A 393 15.50 -55.47 47.48
CA VAL A 393 16.77 -56.26 47.75
C VAL A 393 17.74 -56.34 46.54
N GLN A 394 19.05 -56.33 46.87
CA GLN A 394 20.32 -56.38 46.07
C GLN A 394 20.90 -55.00 45.70
N VAL A 395 22.00 -54.48 46.27
CA VAL A 395 23.35 -54.98 46.65
C VAL A 395 24.19 -55.45 45.46
N GLU A 396 25.09 -54.59 44.98
CA GLU A 396 26.44 -54.98 44.53
C GLU A 396 27.43 -53.80 44.53
N HIS A 397 28.72 -54.14 44.62
CA HIS A 397 29.85 -53.42 45.22
C HIS A 397 30.88 -52.91 44.15
N VAL A 398 31.51 -51.73 44.39
CA VAL A 398 32.99 -51.44 44.31
C VAL A 398 33.68 -51.30 42.92
N PRO A 399 34.77 -50.51 42.74
CA PRO A 399 35.13 -49.16 43.25
C PRO A 399 35.91 -48.27 42.22
N CYS A 400 36.27 -47.05 42.65
CA CYS A 400 37.25 -46.15 42.02
C CYS A 400 38.69 -46.68 42.01
N ARG A 401 39.50 -46.26 41.02
CA ARG A 401 40.97 -46.38 41.02
C ARG A 401 41.61 -45.03 40.63
N SER A 402 42.53 -44.59 41.46
CA SER A 402 43.41 -43.41 41.35
C SER A 402 44.80 -43.80 40.80
N ALA A 403 45.46 -42.87 40.09
CA ALA A 403 46.93 -42.75 39.94
C ALA A 403 47.23 -41.30 39.51
N SER A 404 47.75 -40.40 40.36
CA SER A 404 49.18 -40.15 40.71
C SER A 404 50.06 -39.91 39.47
N GLU A 405 50.43 -38.68 39.11
CA GLU A 405 51.46 -37.77 39.69
C GLU A 405 52.82 -37.83 38.98
N GLY A 406 53.31 -36.62 38.62
CA GLY A 406 54.71 -36.22 38.50
C GLY A 406 55.35 -36.32 37.11
N ALA A 407 56.30 -35.48 36.69
CA ALA A 407 56.84 -34.18 37.11
C ALA A 407 57.99 -33.85 36.13
N GLN A 408 58.18 -32.56 35.79
CA GLN A 408 59.44 -31.87 35.40
C GLN A 408 60.21 -32.39 34.16
N GLU A 409 60.87 -31.57 33.33
CA GLU A 409 61.54 -30.26 33.53
C GLU A 409 61.05 -29.14 32.60
#